data_AF-A0A183UHF9-F1
#
_entry.id   AF-A0A183UHF9-F1
#
_cell.length_a   1.000
_cell.length_b   1.000
_cell.length_c   1.000
_cell.angle_alpha   90.00
_cell.angle_beta   90.00
_cell.angle_gamma   90.00
#
_symmetry.space_group_name_H-M   'P 1'
#
loop_
_entity.id
_entity.type
_entity.pdbx_description
1 polymer ?
#
loop_
_entity_poly.entity_id
_entity_poly.type
_entity_poly.pdbx_seq_one_letter_code
_entity_poly.pdbx_strand_id
1 'polypeptide(L)'
;MLPFMHKDQPDQFYRLFIPIFLHAGIIHCAITVVVQWYYMRDLEKLIGWARMAIVYMGAGIGGSLASAIFLPYRPEVGPAGSHIGIFAAMYTDIIYNWKLIQRPWHALRELMMFTTVLFLVGLLPWIDNWAHLFGFIFGLLISLATFPYIQSADNDRTWRLVVVCACLAIAFALFILLLVVFYLRSDFDCPFCEYFNCIPFTDHLCDNQGLRLQMDLLTCLLIVRLSTKLGRKDTIQNWDGGRGMVGGHGIVVH
;
A
#
# COMPACT_ATOMS: atom_id res chain seq x y z
N MET A 1 -5.10 -20.67 -5.55
CA MET A 1 -4.57 -20.21 -4.23
C MET A 1 -4.41 -21.42 -3.34
N LEU A 2 -3.39 -21.44 -2.46
CA LEU A 2 -3.19 -22.55 -1.52
C LEU A 2 -4.39 -22.62 -0.55
N PRO A 3 -4.93 -23.82 -0.27
CA PRO A 3 -5.98 -23.97 0.73
C PRO A 3 -5.46 -23.62 2.13
N PHE A 4 -6.35 -23.18 3.02
CA PHE A 4 -6.03 -23.06 4.45
C PHE A 4 -5.57 -24.43 4.98
N MET A 5 -4.40 -24.50 5.63
CA MET A 5 -3.94 -25.74 6.23
C MET A 5 -4.77 -26.07 7.47
N HIS A 6 -5.24 -25.03 8.17
CA HIS A 6 -6.23 -25.12 9.24
C HIS A 6 -7.37 -24.15 8.98
N LYS A 7 -8.59 -24.68 8.78
CA LYS A 7 -9.78 -23.87 8.48
C LYS A 7 -10.15 -22.88 9.59
N ASP A 8 -9.72 -23.15 10.82
CA ASP A 8 -10.06 -22.38 12.02
C ASP A 8 -8.92 -21.44 12.47
N GLN A 9 -7.77 -21.45 11.80
CA GLN A 9 -6.63 -20.60 12.14
C GLN A 9 -6.14 -19.83 10.90
N PRO A 10 -6.03 -18.49 10.97
CA PRO A 10 -5.49 -17.68 9.88
C PRO A 10 -3.98 -17.90 9.75
N ASP A 11 -3.59 -18.84 8.89
CA ASP A 11 -2.23 -19.38 8.73
C ASP A 11 -1.48 -18.83 7.50
N GLN A 12 -1.94 -17.71 6.94
CA GLN A 12 -1.51 -17.22 5.62
C GLN A 12 -0.57 -16.01 5.69
N PHE A 13 0.37 -16.00 6.65
CA PHE A 13 1.37 -14.93 6.78
C PHE A 13 2.19 -14.69 5.52
N TYR A 14 2.40 -15.73 4.69
CA TYR A 14 3.08 -15.61 3.41
C TYR A 14 2.41 -14.59 2.48
N ARG A 15 1.11 -14.30 2.64
CA ARG A 15 0.40 -13.26 1.88
C ARG A 15 0.91 -11.85 2.16
N LEU A 16 1.66 -11.60 3.23
CA LEU A 16 2.27 -10.29 3.47
C LEU A 16 3.63 -10.14 2.78
N PHE A 17 4.30 -11.26 2.46
CA PHE A 17 5.67 -11.25 1.92
C PHE A 17 5.71 -11.56 0.44
N ILE A 18 4.93 -12.53 -0.01
CA ILE A 18 4.94 -13.03 -1.39
C ILE A 18 4.48 -11.97 -2.40
N PRO A 19 3.45 -11.12 -2.14
CA PRO A 19 3.01 -10.12 -3.10
C PRO A 19 4.09 -9.14 -3.55
N ILE A 20 5.06 -8.85 -2.68
CA ILE A 20 6.21 -7.97 -3.00
C ILE A 20 6.99 -8.48 -4.22
N PHE A 21 7.04 -9.81 -4.41
CA PHE A 21 7.76 -10.45 -5.51
C PHE A 21 6.84 -10.81 -6.70
N LEU A 22 5.52 -10.83 -6.49
CA LEU A 22 4.57 -11.12 -7.55
C LEU A 22 4.32 -9.89 -8.41
N HIS A 23 3.99 -10.11 -9.67
CA HIS A 23 3.66 -9.03 -10.60
C HIS A 23 2.45 -9.42 -11.44
N ALA A 24 1.58 -8.46 -11.75
CA ALA A 24 0.38 -8.68 -12.56
C ALA A 24 0.67 -9.20 -13.99
N GLY A 25 1.91 -9.06 -14.48
CA GLY A 25 2.34 -9.58 -15.77
C GLY A 25 3.79 -9.25 -16.09
N ILE A 26 4.28 -9.74 -17.24
CA ILE A 26 5.69 -9.57 -17.67
C ILE A 26 6.04 -8.10 -17.88
N ILE A 27 5.14 -7.32 -18.49
CA ILE A 27 5.37 -5.89 -18.73
C ILE A 27 5.46 -5.13 -17.40
N HIS A 28 4.55 -5.42 -16.46
CA HIS A 28 4.58 -4.82 -15.13
C HIS A 28 5.90 -5.15 -14.42
N CYS A 29 6.34 -6.42 -14.44
CA CYS A 29 7.62 -6.85 -13.90
C CYS A 29 8.83 -6.14 -14.54
N ALA A 30 8.85 -6.00 -15.86
CA ALA A 30 9.95 -5.32 -16.55
C ALA A 30 10.05 -3.85 -16.13
N ILE A 31 8.90 -3.14 -16.04
CA ILE A 31 8.86 -1.74 -15.63
C ILE A 31 9.29 -1.58 -14.17
N THR A 32 8.76 -2.41 -13.26
CA THR A 32 9.09 -2.32 -11.83
C THR A 32 10.56 -2.62 -11.59
N VAL A 33 11.16 -3.60 -12.28
CA VAL A 33 12.58 -3.92 -12.14
C VAL A 33 13.46 -2.80 -12.68
N VAL A 34 13.10 -2.15 -13.80
CA VAL A 34 13.84 -1.00 -14.33
C VAL A 34 13.78 0.19 -13.38
N VAL A 35 12.60 0.51 -12.85
CA VAL A 35 12.39 1.55 -11.83
C VAL A 35 13.22 1.23 -10.59
N GLN A 36 13.14 -0.02 -10.12
CA GLN A 36 13.88 -0.50 -8.97
C GLN A 36 15.39 -0.33 -9.15
N TRP A 37 15.92 -0.78 -10.30
CA TRP A 37 17.34 -0.65 -10.62
C TRP A 37 17.78 0.80 -10.68
N TYR A 38 16.98 1.68 -11.28
CA TYR A 38 17.33 3.10 -11.43
C TYR A 38 17.46 3.80 -10.08
N TYR A 39 16.47 3.64 -9.19
CA TYR A 39 16.45 4.37 -7.91
C TYR A 39 17.24 3.69 -6.80
N MET A 40 17.26 2.35 -6.74
CA MET A 40 17.95 1.66 -5.65
C MET A 40 19.46 1.57 -5.86
N ARG A 41 19.97 1.55 -7.10
CA ARG A 41 21.40 1.34 -7.37
C ARG A 41 22.29 2.36 -6.66
N ASP A 42 21.93 3.63 -6.72
CA ASP A 42 22.77 4.70 -6.17
C ASP A 42 22.63 4.78 -4.64
N LEU A 43 21.42 4.53 -4.12
CA LEU A 43 21.17 4.47 -2.69
C LEU A 43 21.83 3.23 -2.05
N GLU A 44 21.83 2.08 -2.72
CA GLU A 44 22.49 0.85 -2.26
C GLU A 44 24.01 1.01 -2.14
N LYS A 45 24.64 1.71 -3.09
CA LYS A 45 26.07 2.06 -2.99
C LYS A 45 26.39 2.94 -1.79
N LEU A 46 25.43 3.79 -1.38
CA LEU A 46 25.59 4.71 -0.26
C LEU A 46 25.40 4.03 1.10
N ILE A 47 24.33 3.25 1.26
CA ILE A 47 23.92 2.69 2.57
C ILE A 47 24.29 1.21 2.76
N GLY A 48 24.63 0.51 1.67
CA GLY A 48 24.89 -0.93 1.63
C GLY A 48 23.64 -1.78 1.40
N TRP A 49 23.86 -2.97 0.83
CA TRP A 49 22.80 -3.92 0.44
C TRP A 49 21.88 -4.34 1.60
N ALA A 50 22.45 -4.58 2.79
CA ALA A 50 21.68 -5.09 3.93
C ALA A 50 20.64 -4.07 4.44
N ARG A 51 21.02 -2.79 4.50
CA ARG A 51 20.11 -1.71 4.94
C ARG A 51 19.05 -1.43 3.88
N MET A 52 19.46 -1.48 2.62
CA MET A 52 18.54 -1.40 1.49
C MET A 52 17.47 -2.48 1.56
N ALA A 53 17.87 -3.74 1.80
CA ALA A 53 16.95 -4.85 1.93
C ALA A 53 15.98 -4.67 3.11
N ILE A 54 16.45 -4.18 4.26
CA ILE A 54 15.60 -3.93 5.44
C ILE A 54 14.53 -2.85 5.12
N VAL A 55 14.93 -1.74 4.49
CA VAL A 55 13.97 -0.68 4.10
C VAL A 55 12.97 -1.21 3.08
N TYR A 56 13.45 -1.89 2.03
CA TYR A 56 12.62 -2.41 0.96
C TYR A 56 11.58 -3.43 1.46
N MET A 57 12.03 -4.40 2.26
CA MET A 57 11.15 -5.44 2.82
C MET A 57 10.22 -4.86 3.86
N GLY A 58 10.71 -4.03 4.78
CA GLY A 58 9.89 -3.45 5.85
C GLY A 58 8.80 -2.52 5.32
N ALA A 59 9.11 -1.68 4.33
CA ALA A 59 8.13 -0.84 3.65
C ALA A 59 7.10 -1.67 2.88
N GLY A 60 7.55 -2.71 2.17
CA GLY A 60 6.65 -3.61 1.43
C GLY A 60 5.67 -4.33 2.35
N ILE A 61 6.16 -4.96 3.41
CA ILE A 61 5.33 -5.69 4.38
C ILE A 61 4.33 -4.75 5.07
N GLY A 62 4.78 -3.56 5.49
CA GLY A 62 3.91 -2.57 6.12
C GLY A 62 2.84 -2.02 5.16
N GLY A 63 3.20 -1.81 3.90
CA GLY A 63 2.28 -1.42 2.83
C GLY A 63 1.24 -2.49 2.54
N SER A 64 1.67 -3.73 2.28
CA SER A 64 0.76 -4.85 1.99
C SER A 64 -0.16 -5.19 3.16
N LEU A 65 0.31 -5.04 4.41
CA LEU A 65 -0.56 -5.20 5.58
C LEU A 65 -1.65 -4.13 5.63
N ALA A 66 -1.31 -2.86 5.32
CA ALA A 66 -2.30 -1.79 5.26
C ALA A 66 -3.29 -1.99 4.10
N SER A 67 -2.81 -2.34 2.90
CA SER A 67 -3.66 -2.69 1.76
C SER A 67 -4.68 -3.77 2.13
N ALA A 68 -4.22 -4.86 2.74
CA ALA A 68 -5.09 -5.97 3.15
C ALA A 68 -6.17 -5.58 4.18
N ILE A 69 -5.94 -4.52 4.97
CA ILE A 69 -6.92 -3.99 5.93
C ILE A 69 -7.93 -3.07 5.24
N PHE A 70 -7.46 -2.16 4.39
CA PHE A 70 -8.31 -1.12 3.81
C PHE A 70 -8.99 -1.53 2.50
N LEU A 71 -8.46 -2.53 1.78
CA LEU A 71 -9.01 -3.12 0.56
C LEU A 71 -8.96 -4.66 0.60
N PRO A 72 -9.70 -5.31 1.53
CA PRO A 72 -9.64 -6.75 1.73
C PRO A 72 -10.02 -7.59 0.49
N TYR A 73 -10.87 -7.03 -0.40
CA TYR A 73 -11.36 -7.74 -1.59
C TYR A 73 -10.55 -7.47 -2.85
N ARG A 74 -9.43 -6.75 -2.76
CA ARG A 74 -8.60 -6.43 -3.92
C ARG A 74 -7.24 -7.12 -3.86
N PRO A 75 -6.88 -7.90 -4.90
CA PRO A 75 -5.55 -8.45 -5.00
C PRO A 75 -4.54 -7.36 -5.31
N GLU A 76 -3.61 -7.11 -4.38
CA GLU A 76 -2.42 -6.31 -4.61
C GLU A 76 -1.25 -7.21 -5.01
N VAL A 77 -0.51 -6.83 -6.04
CA VAL A 77 0.73 -7.50 -6.44
C VAL A 77 1.77 -6.46 -6.85
N GLY A 78 3.02 -6.72 -6.47
CA GLY A 78 4.16 -5.93 -6.88
C GLY A 78 4.84 -5.22 -5.72
N PRO A 79 6.04 -4.70 -5.96
CA PRO A 79 6.83 -4.01 -4.96
C PRO A 79 6.44 -2.54 -4.80
N ALA A 80 5.20 -2.16 -5.13
CA ALA A 80 4.79 -0.76 -5.17
C ALA A 80 4.97 -0.06 -3.82
N GLY A 81 4.51 -0.68 -2.72
CA GLY A 81 4.76 -0.20 -1.36
C GLY A 81 6.26 -0.11 -1.01
N SER A 82 7.06 -1.09 -1.45
CA SER A 82 8.52 -1.07 -1.28
C SER A 82 9.18 0.08 -2.03
N HIS A 83 8.78 0.35 -3.27
CA HIS A 83 9.30 1.45 -4.10
C HIS A 83 9.01 2.81 -3.48
N ILE A 84 7.78 3.04 -2.99
CA ILE A 84 7.46 4.28 -2.27
C ILE A 84 8.28 4.38 -0.97
N GLY A 85 8.53 3.26 -0.29
CA GLY A 85 9.45 3.22 0.85
C GLY A 85 10.88 3.63 0.50
N ILE A 86 11.37 3.26 -0.67
CA ILE A 86 12.67 3.73 -1.18
C ILE A 86 12.65 5.24 -1.45
N PHE A 87 11.55 5.79 -1.99
CA PHE A 87 11.43 7.25 -2.12
C PHE A 87 11.46 7.95 -0.76
N ALA A 88 10.79 7.43 0.27
CA ALA A 88 10.88 7.93 1.64
C ALA A 88 12.34 7.91 2.17
N ALA A 89 13.09 6.88 1.80
CA ALA A 89 14.50 6.77 2.10
C ALA A 89 15.32 7.86 1.37
N MET A 90 15.02 8.16 0.11
CA MET A 90 15.64 9.28 -0.63
C MET A 90 15.32 10.66 -0.02
N TYR A 91 14.12 10.88 0.53
CA TYR A 91 13.84 12.09 1.31
C TYR A 91 14.77 12.22 2.51
N THR A 92 14.98 11.11 3.22
CA THR A 92 15.89 11.06 4.36
C THR A 92 17.31 11.41 3.90
N ASP A 93 17.77 10.84 2.79
CA ASP A 93 19.08 11.17 2.21
C ASP A 93 19.25 12.67 1.91
N ILE A 94 18.28 13.30 1.23
CA ILE A 94 18.34 14.72 0.89
C ILE A 94 18.40 15.60 2.15
N ILE A 95 17.59 15.29 3.17
CA ILE A 95 17.51 16.09 4.41
C ILE A 95 18.82 16.02 5.18
N TYR A 96 19.41 14.83 5.33
CA TYR A 96 20.66 14.68 6.08
C TYR A 96 21.88 15.18 5.31
N ASN A 97 21.89 15.02 3.98
CA ASN A 97 22.98 15.49 3.12
C ASN A 97 22.74 16.89 2.54
N TRP A 98 21.85 17.67 3.16
CA TRP A 98 21.40 18.99 2.66
C TRP A 98 22.56 19.95 2.33
N LYS A 99 23.61 19.96 3.17
CA LYS A 99 24.79 20.83 3.00
C LYS A 99 25.78 20.31 1.95
N LEU A 100 25.73 19.01 1.64
CA LEU A 100 26.62 18.36 0.67
C LEU A 100 26.07 18.48 -0.76
N ILE A 101 24.75 18.50 -0.90
CA ILE A 101 24.07 18.61 -2.19
C ILE A 101 24.18 20.05 -2.71
N GLN A 102 24.63 20.21 -3.96
CA GLN A 102 24.78 21.52 -4.62
C GLN A 102 23.46 22.32 -4.73
N ARG A 103 22.34 21.63 -4.99
CA ARG A 103 21.00 22.23 -5.16
C ARG A 103 19.93 21.41 -4.43
N PRO A 104 19.90 21.43 -3.09
CA PRO A 104 19.05 20.54 -2.30
C PRO A 104 17.55 20.82 -2.52
N TRP A 105 17.17 22.10 -2.66
CA TRP A 105 15.81 22.50 -2.99
C TRP A 105 15.32 21.96 -4.34
N HIS A 106 16.21 21.88 -5.33
CA HIS A 106 15.85 21.34 -6.64
C HIS A 106 15.55 19.84 -6.55
N ALA A 107 16.46 19.09 -5.94
CA ALA A 107 16.31 17.66 -5.72
C ALA A 107 15.07 17.33 -4.88
N LEU A 108 14.82 18.08 -3.80
CA LEU A 108 13.64 17.92 -2.97
C LEU A 108 12.36 18.19 -3.76
N ARG A 109 12.31 19.27 -4.55
CA ARG A 109 11.15 19.62 -5.37
C ARG A 109 10.88 18.55 -6.42
N GLU A 110 11.90 18.04 -7.10
CA GLU A 110 11.76 16.95 -8.07
C GLU A 110 11.18 15.70 -7.43
N LEU A 111 11.70 15.30 -6.27
CA LEU A 111 11.20 14.14 -5.53
C LEU A 111 9.75 14.35 -5.03
N MET A 112 9.42 15.57 -4.57
CA MET A 112 8.05 15.95 -4.17
C MET A 112 7.06 15.96 -5.32
N MET A 113 7.45 16.49 -6.49
CA MET A 113 6.60 16.45 -7.68
C MET A 113 6.36 15.01 -8.11
N PHE A 114 7.41 14.19 -8.15
CA PHE A 114 7.30 12.79 -8.53
C PHE A 114 6.43 11.98 -7.56
N THR A 115 6.65 12.11 -6.25
CA THR A 115 5.85 11.43 -5.23
C THR A 115 4.38 11.87 -5.28
N THR A 116 4.11 13.17 -5.43
CA THR A 116 2.74 13.68 -5.61
C THR A 116 2.07 13.09 -6.84
N VAL A 117 2.76 13.04 -7.98
CA VAL A 117 2.23 12.43 -9.20
C VAL A 117 1.90 10.95 -8.99
N LEU A 118 2.73 10.20 -8.26
CA LEU A 118 2.45 8.80 -7.95
C LEU A 118 1.18 8.62 -7.10
N PHE A 119 0.98 9.45 -6.09
CA PHE A 119 -0.26 9.43 -5.30
C PHE A 119 -1.49 9.85 -6.11
N LEU A 120 -1.35 10.83 -7.01
CA LEU A 120 -2.43 11.24 -7.92
C LEU A 120 -2.76 10.14 -8.93
N VAL A 121 -1.75 9.49 -9.50
CA VAL A 121 -1.91 8.31 -10.36
C VAL A 121 -2.54 7.17 -9.58
N GLY A 122 -2.27 7.05 -8.28
CA GLY A 122 -2.93 6.07 -7.42
C GLY A 122 -4.41 6.32 -7.14
N LEU A 123 -4.97 7.43 -7.62
CA LEU A 123 -6.43 7.64 -7.68
C LEU A 123 -7.06 6.96 -8.90
N LEU A 124 -6.25 6.36 -9.78
CA LEU A 124 -6.70 5.53 -10.89
C LEU A 124 -6.93 4.09 -10.44
N PRO A 125 -7.80 3.36 -11.15
CA PRO A 125 -8.08 1.98 -10.81
C PRO A 125 -6.82 1.12 -10.87
N TRP A 126 -6.75 0.13 -9.96
CA TRP A 126 -5.71 -0.92 -9.86
C TRP A 126 -4.40 -0.49 -9.21
N ILE A 127 -4.32 0.75 -8.72
CA ILE A 127 -3.18 1.24 -7.96
C ILE A 127 -3.59 1.41 -6.50
N ASP A 128 -2.76 0.94 -5.59
CA ASP A 128 -3.04 0.94 -4.16
C ASP A 128 -2.32 2.08 -3.43
N ASN A 129 -3.08 3.12 -3.12
CA ASN A 129 -2.61 4.28 -2.38
C ASN A 129 -2.44 4.01 -0.87
N TRP A 130 -3.12 3.02 -0.28
CA TRP A 130 -2.86 2.64 1.11
C TRP A 130 -1.52 1.93 1.24
N ALA A 131 -1.20 1.03 0.31
CA ALA A 131 0.11 0.42 0.22
C ALA A 131 1.21 1.47 0.02
N HIS A 132 0.98 2.46 -0.85
CA HIS A 132 1.91 3.58 -1.03
C HIS A 132 2.07 4.41 0.26
N LEU A 133 0.98 4.79 0.92
CA LEU A 133 1.01 5.63 2.11
C LEU A 133 1.75 4.94 3.26
N PHE A 134 1.39 3.70 3.58
CA PHE A 134 2.02 2.96 4.67
C PHE A 134 3.43 2.51 4.29
N GLY A 135 3.69 2.17 3.02
CA GLY A 135 5.04 1.95 2.49
C GLY A 135 5.94 3.16 2.68
N PHE A 136 5.43 4.37 2.44
CA PHE A 136 6.14 5.63 2.72
C PHE A 136 6.45 5.80 4.21
N ILE A 137 5.46 5.60 5.09
CA ILE A 137 5.61 5.78 6.54
C ILE A 137 6.63 4.78 7.10
N PHE A 138 6.49 3.49 6.80
CA PHE A 138 7.44 2.47 7.24
C PHE A 138 8.83 2.69 6.63
N GLY A 139 8.90 3.03 5.34
CA GLY A 139 10.15 3.37 4.67
C GLY A 139 10.89 4.53 5.35
N LEU A 140 10.18 5.61 5.70
CA LEU A 140 10.72 6.78 6.40
C LEU A 140 11.22 6.43 7.81
N LEU A 141 10.43 5.67 8.59
CA LEU A 141 10.81 5.29 9.95
C LEU A 141 12.04 4.38 9.94
N ILE A 142 12.09 3.41 9.01
CA ILE A 142 13.20 2.47 8.90
C ILE A 142 14.45 3.15 8.34
N SER A 143 14.34 4.06 7.36
CA SER A 143 15.48 4.82 6.85
C SER A 143 16.11 5.70 7.93
N LEU A 144 15.29 6.41 8.71
CA LEU A 144 15.74 7.21 9.86
C LEU A 144 16.46 6.37 10.91
N ALA A 145 16.02 5.14 11.14
CA ALA A 145 16.66 4.24 12.09
C ALA A 145 17.98 3.63 11.56
N THR A 146 18.05 3.33 10.27
CA THR A 146 19.13 2.51 9.70
C THR A 146 20.26 3.30 9.06
N PHE A 147 20.05 4.55 8.64
CA PHE A 147 21.01 5.24 7.78
C PHE A 147 22.34 5.64 8.46
N PRO A 148 23.49 5.44 7.79
CA PRO A 148 24.81 5.59 8.41
C PRO A 148 25.23 7.05 8.65
N TYR A 149 24.72 8.00 7.87
CA TYR A 149 25.17 9.40 7.89
C TYR A 149 24.81 10.17 9.16
N ILE A 150 23.96 9.60 10.02
CA ILE A 150 23.71 10.10 11.38
C ILE A 150 24.96 9.93 12.29
N GLN A 151 25.99 9.22 11.82
CA GLN A 151 27.20 8.84 12.59
C GLN A 151 28.35 9.85 12.51
N SER A 152 28.16 11.05 11.96
CA SER A 152 29.24 12.04 11.90
C SER A 152 29.74 12.40 13.31
N ALA A 153 31.06 12.50 13.46
CA ALA A 153 31.81 12.40 14.72
C ALA A 153 31.50 13.45 15.80
N ASP A 154 30.71 14.47 15.48
CA ASP A 154 30.37 15.60 16.36
C ASP A 154 28.90 15.54 16.85
N ASN A 155 28.11 14.58 16.36
CA ASN A 155 26.70 14.43 16.73
C ASN A 155 26.58 13.61 18.02
N ASP A 156 25.85 14.14 18.99
CA ASP A 156 25.65 13.53 20.30
C ASP A 156 25.08 12.10 20.15
N ARG A 157 25.91 11.10 20.47
CA ARG A 157 25.60 9.66 20.35
C ARG A 157 24.28 9.31 21.05
N THR A 158 23.95 10.04 22.11
CA THR A 158 22.71 9.90 22.87
C THR A 158 21.50 10.28 22.04
N TRP A 159 21.51 11.45 21.40
CA TRP A 159 20.43 11.91 20.52
C TRP A 159 20.18 10.95 19.36
N ARG A 160 21.25 10.40 18.78
CA ARG A 160 21.12 9.38 17.74
C ARG A 160 20.41 8.13 18.25
N LEU A 161 20.82 7.61 19.42
CA LEU A 161 20.17 6.42 20.00
C LEU A 161 18.70 6.70 20.30
N VAL A 162 18.37 7.89 20.79
CA VAL A 162 16.99 8.31 21.02
C VAL A 162 16.18 8.29 19.72
N VAL A 163 16.70 8.87 18.63
CA VAL A 163 16.01 8.87 17.32
C VAL A 163 15.83 7.45 16.79
N VAL A 164 16.87 6.62 16.83
CA VAL A 164 16.78 5.22 16.35
C VAL A 164 15.78 4.43 17.16
N CYS A 165 15.86 4.49 18.50
CA CYS A 165 14.93 3.79 19.38
C CYS A 165 13.50 4.29 19.21
N ALA A 166 13.28 5.60 19.07
CA ALA A 166 11.98 6.18 18.84
C ALA A 166 11.39 5.73 17.49
N CYS A 167 12.14 5.81 16.40
CA CYS A 167 11.69 5.39 15.07
C CYS A 167 11.35 3.89 15.04
N LEU A 168 12.20 3.03 15.63
CA LEU A 168 11.93 1.60 15.71
C LEU A 168 10.73 1.28 16.60
N ALA A 169 10.59 1.97 17.74
CA ALA A 169 9.44 1.81 18.63
C ALA A 169 8.13 2.24 17.95
N ILE A 170 8.14 3.36 17.23
CA ILE A 170 6.97 3.85 16.46
C ILE A 170 6.64 2.86 15.33
N ALA A 171 7.63 2.41 14.56
CA ALA A 171 7.41 1.43 13.49
C ALA A 171 6.85 0.12 14.05
N PHE A 172 7.41 -0.38 15.16
CA PHE A 172 6.92 -1.59 15.81
C PHE A 172 5.50 -1.42 16.35
N ALA A 173 5.21 -0.32 17.05
CA ALA A 173 3.88 -0.03 17.57
C ALA A 173 2.85 0.09 16.44
N LEU A 174 3.20 0.76 15.34
CA LEU A 174 2.35 0.86 14.15
C LEU A 174 2.10 -0.51 13.52
N PHE A 175 3.14 -1.34 13.38
CA PHE A 175 3.01 -2.69 12.83
C PHE A 175 2.11 -3.58 13.69
N ILE A 176 2.30 -3.55 15.02
CA ILE A 176 1.44 -4.29 15.96
C ILE A 176 0.00 -3.77 15.91
N LEU A 177 -0.20 -2.45 15.85
CA LEU A 177 -1.53 -1.87 15.71
C LEU A 177 -2.23 -2.38 14.43
N LEU A 178 -1.54 -2.35 13.29
CA LEU A 178 -2.09 -2.86 12.03
C LEU A 178 -2.38 -4.35 12.10
N LEU A 179 -1.51 -5.16 12.69
CA LEU A 179 -1.78 -6.59 12.89
C LEU A 179 -3.02 -6.82 13.78
N VAL A 180 -3.13 -6.08 14.87
CA VAL A 180 -4.29 -6.17 15.77
C VAL A 180 -5.57 -5.77 15.03
N VAL A 181 -5.54 -4.70 14.23
CA VAL A 181 -6.67 -4.30 13.39
C VAL A 181 -7.00 -5.40 12.38
N PHE A 182 -6.00 -5.94 11.68
CA PHE A 182 -6.19 -7.01 10.70
C PHE A 182 -6.86 -8.26 11.29
N TYR A 183 -6.44 -8.68 12.49
CA TYR A 183 -6.98 -9.89 13.12
C TYR A 183 -8.29 -9.68 13.91
N LEU A 184 -8.48 -8.52 14.54
CA LEU A 184 -9.65 -8.26 15.38
C LEU A 184 -10.78 -7.51 14.66
N ARG A 185 -10.48 -6.88 13.53
CA ARG A 185 -11.41 -6.06 12.73
C ARG A 185 -11.26 -6.40 11.24
N SER A 186 -11.70 -7.59 10.85
CA SER A 186 -11.73 -8.01 9.44
C SER A 186 -12.78 -7.27 8.59
N ASP A 187 -13.82 -6.73 9.21
CA ASP A 187 -14.92 -6.02 8.55
C ASP A 187 -14.79 -4.50 8.76
N PHE A 188 -13.70 -3.91 8.26
CA PHE A 188 -13.49 -2.46 8.34
C PHE A 188 -14.32 -1.74 7.26
N ASP A 189 -15.58 -1.41 7.59
CA ASP A 189 -16.44 -0.63 6.70
C ASP A 189 -16.04 0.86 6.74
N CYS A 190 -15.24 1.29 5.77
CA CYS A 190 -14.81 2.68 5.60
C CYS A 190 -15.23 3.22 4.22
N PRO A 191 -16.38 3.92 4.14
CA PRO A 191 -16.89 4.45 2.87
C PRO A 191 -15.90 5.42 2.18
N PHE A 192 -15.07 6.12 2.95
CA PHE A 192 -14.08 7.07 2.42
C PHE A 192 -12.79 6.38 1.93
N CYS A 193 -12.48 5.18 2.41
CA CYS A 193 -11.22 4.50 2.12
C CYS A 193 -11.13 4.02 0.67
N GLU A 194 -12.29 3.78 0.04
CA GLU A 194 -12.40 3.46 -1.38
C GLU A 194 -12.04 4.66 -2.27
N TYR A 195 -12.45 5.87 -1.90
CA TYR A 195 -12.15 7.10 -2.66
C TYR A 195 -10.67 7.47 -2.66
N PHE A 196 -9.90 7.02 -1.67
CA PHE A 196 -8.46 7.22 -1.63
C PHE A 196 -7.71 6.44 -2.73
N ASN A 197 -8.33 5.38 -3.28
CA ASN A 197 -7.75 4.56 -4.35
C ASN A 197 -8.45 4.75 -5.70
N CYS A 198 -9.70 5.22 -5.71
CA CYS A 198 -10.40 5.46 -6.96
C CYS A 198 -11.40 6.59 -6.81
N ILE A 199 -11.15 7.70 -7.52
CA ILE A 199 -12.16 8.75 -7.66
C ILE A 199 -12.99 8.44 -8.91
N PRO A 200 -14.33 8.36 -8.80
CA PRO A 200 -15.20 8.10 -9.95
C PRO A 200 -15.28 9.33 -10.84
N PHE A 201 -14.27 9.55 -11.69
CA PHE A 201 -14.28 10.59 -12.71
C PHE A 201 -15.31 10.30 -13.82
N THR A 202 -15.61 9.02 -14.04
CA THR A 202 -16.68 8.54 -14.91
C THR A 202 -17.41 7.38 -14.23
N ASP A 203 -18.69 7.20 -14.56
CA ASP A 203 -19.60 6.26 -13.87
C ASP A 203 -19.09 4.81 -13.81
N HIS A 204 -18.17 4.41 -14.70
CA HIS A 204 -17.69 3.04 -14.83
C HIS A 204 -16.20 2.84 -14.52
N LEU A 205 -15.46 3.89 -14.12
CA LEU A 205 -14.02 3.80 -13.94
C LEU A 205 -13.63 2.91 -12.75
N CYS A 206 -14.47 2.88 -11.71
CA CYS A 206 -14.23 2.16 -10.46
C CYS A 206 -15.10 0.90 -10.28
N ASP A 207 -16.03 0.61 -11.20
CA ASP A 207 -17.05 -0.46 -11.07
C ASP A 207 -16.46 -1.88 -11.07
N ASN A 208 -15.34 -2.11 -11.77
CA ASN A 208 -14.75 -3.44 -11.97
C ASN A 208 -13.75 -3.85 -10.89
N GLN A 209 -13.79 -3.23 -9.72
CA GLN A 209 -12.73 -3.39 -8.74
C GLN A 209 -13.13 -4.18 -7.48
N GLY A 210 -14.25 -4.91 -7.54
CA GLY A 210 -14.77 -5.66 -6.38
C GLY A 210 -15.15 -4.76 -5.19
N LEU A 211 -15.29 -3.46 -5.42
CA LEU A 211 -15.68 -2.49 -4.40
C LEU A 211 -17.14 -2.72 -4.01
N ARG A 212 -17.41 -2.62 -2.72
CA ARG A 212 -18.77 -2.59 -2.22
C ARG A 212 -19.23 -1.15 -2.28
N LEU A 213 -19.45 -0.64 -3.49
CA LEU A 213 -20.25 0.57 -3.68
C LEU A 213 -21.65 0.23 -3.15
N GLN A 214 -21.87 0.53 -1.87
CA GLN A 214 -23.15 0.34 -1.23
C GLN A 214 -24.10 1.34 -1.89
N MET A 215 -24.73 0.92 -2.99
CA MET A 215 -25.92 1.60 -3.45
C MET A 215 -26.96 1.40 -2.38
N ASP A 216 -27.21 2.47 -1.62
CA ASP A 216 -28.32 2.56 -0.69
C ASP A 216 -29.57 1.99 -1.37
N LEU A 217 -30.30 1.15 -0.64
CA LEU A 217 -31.47 0.41 -1.13
C LEU A 217 -32.48 1.32 -1.87
N LEU A 218 -32.52 2.61 -1.50
CA LEU A 218 -33.32 3.66 -2.13
C LEU A 218 -32.90 3.96 -3.58
N THR A 219 -31.59 4.03 -3.85
CA THR A 219 -31.02 4.29 -5.18
C THR A 219 -31.25 3.11 -6.10
N CYS A 220 -31.12 1.88 -5.58
CA CYS A 220 -31.43 0.66 -6.31
C CYS A 220 -32.94 0.56 -6.66
N LEU A 221 -33.84 0.87 -5.72
CA LEU A 221 -35.28 0.94 -5.96
C LEU A 221 -35.67 2.02 -6.98
N LEU A 222 -34.99 3.18 -6.96
CA LEU A 222 -35.19 4.26 -7.92
C LEU A 222 -34.76 3.85 -9.33
N ILE A 223 -33.61 3.19 -9.48
CA ILE A 223 -33.11 2.69 -10.77
C ILE A 223 -34.01 1.57 -11.30
N VAL A 224 -34.46 0.64 -10.46
CA VAL A 224 -35.41 -0.41 -10.86
C VAL A 224 -36.77 0.19 -11.28
N ARG A 225 -37.28 1.22 -10.58
CA ARG A 225 -38.50 1.96 -10.97
C ARG A 225 -38.33 2.76 -12.27
N LEU A 226 -37.15 3.32 -12.51
CA LEU A 226 -36.84 4.05 -13.75
C LEU A 226 -36.67 3.10 -14.94
N SER A 227 -36.03 1.96 -14.73
CA SER A 227 -35.83 0.92 -15.76
C SER A 227 -37.15 0.25 -16.19
N THR A 228 -38.04 -0.04 -15.23
CA THR A 228 -39.40 -0.55 -15.53
C THR A 228 -40.29 0.47 -16.23
N LYS A 229 -40.10 1.78 -16.00
CA LYS A 229 -40.79 2.85 -16.76
C LYS A 229 -40.25 3.04 -18.18
N LEU A 230 -39.00 2.66 -18.46
CA LEU A 230 -38.34 2.84 -19.75
C LEU A 230 -38.40 1.61 -20.68
N GLY A 231 -39.10 0.54 -20.27
CA GLY A 231 -39.42 -0.60 -21.15
C GLY A 231 -38.23 -1.43 -21.64
N ARG A 232 -37.04 -1.28 -21.04
CA ARG A 232 -35.82 -1.99 -21.44
C ARG A 232 -35.72 -3.32 -20.66
N LYS A 233 -36.16 -4.42 -21.28
CA LYS A 233 -36.27 -5.76 -20.64
C LYS A 233 -34.96 -6.57 -20.60
N ASP A 234 -33.83 -6.02 -21.03
CA ASP A 234 -32.65 -6.86 -21.35
C ASP A 234 -31.55 -6.87 -20.28
N THR A 235 -31.78 -6.29 -19.09
CA THR A 235 -30.71 -6.14 -18.06
C THR A 235 -31.01 -6.87 -16.75
N ILE A 236 -31.86 -7.90 -16.78
CA ILE A 236 -32.20 -8.66 -15.57
C ILE A 236 -32.20 -10.16 -15.91
N GLN A 237 -31.01 -10.77 -15.95
CA GLN A 237 -30.93 -12.23 -15.89
C GLN A 237 -29.79 -12.82 -15.04
N ASN A 238 -29.00 -12.02 -14.33
CA ASN A 238 -27.96 -12.56 -13.43
C ASN A 238 -27.99 -11.93 -12.02
N TRP A 239 -29.19 -11.80 -11.44
CA TRP A 239 -29.33 -11.52 -10.01
C TRP A 239 -30.00 -12.73 -9.36
N ASP A 240 -29.23 -13.80 -9.16
CA ASP A 240 -29.63 -14.88 -8.27
C ASP A 240 -29.56 -14.36 -6.84
N GLY A 241 -30.75 -14.03 -6.32
CA GLY A 241 -30.93 -13.58 -4.97
C GLY A 241 -30.36 -14.56 -3.96
N GLY A 242 -29.63 -14.01 -2.99
CA GLY A 242 -29.58 -14.48 -1.61
C GLY A 242 -29.63 -15.98 -1.41
N ARG A 243 -28.58 -16.70 -1.79
CA ARG A 243 -28.22 -18.00 -1.21
C ARG A 243 -26.72 -18.25 -1.30
N GLY A 244 -25.99 -17.51 -0.46
CA GLY A 244 -24.62 -17.80 -0.09
C GLY A 244 -24.54 -18.00 1.42
N MET A 245 -25.20 -19.03 1.96
CA MET A 245 -24.80 -19.56 3.25
C MET A 245 -23.41 -20.17 3.10
N VAL A 246 -22.39 -19.47 3.58
CA VAL A 246 -21.22 -20.14 4.16
C VAL A 246 -21.00 -19.51 5.52
N GLY A 247 -21.62 -20.13 6.53
CA GLY A 247 -21.08 -20.07 7.88
C GLY A 247 -19.68 -20.67 7.84
N GLY A 248 -18.71 -19.89 8.29
CA GLY A 248 -17.30 -20.28 8.38
C GLY A 248 -16.45 -19.03 8.50
N HIS A 249 -16.01 -18.75 9.72
CA HIS A 249 -14.95 -17.79 9.98
C HIS A 249 -13.77 -18.11 9.04
N GLY A 250 -13.39 -17.17 8.19
CA GLY A 250 -12.36 -17.38 7.19
C GLY A 250 -12.14 -16.13 6.36
N ILE A 251 -11.15 -15.34 6.76
CA ILE A 251 -10.70 -14.12 6.10
C ILE A 251 -10.22 -14.47 4.68
N VAL A 252 -10.90 -13.97 3.65
CA VAL A 252 -10.46 -14.07 2.25
C VAL A 252 -9.86 -12.71 1.87
N VAL A 253 -8.54 -12.59 1.99
CA VAL A 253 -7.78 -11.50 1.35
C VAL A 253 -7.30 -12.04 0.02
N HIS A 254 -7.73 -11.43 -1.09
CA HIS A 254 -7.38 -11.87 -2.44
C HIS A 254 -5.97 -11.45 -2.86
#